data_AF-V8QR31-F1
#
_entry.id   AF-V8QR31-F1
#
_cell.length_a   1.000
_cell.length_b   1.000
_cell.length_c   1.000
_cell.angle_alpha   90.00
_cell.angle_beta   90.00
_cell.angle_gamma   90.00
#
_symmetry.space_group_name_H-M   'P 1'
#
loop_
_entity.id
_entity.type
_entity.pdbx_description
1 polymer ?
#
loop_
_entity_poly.entity_id
_entity_poly.type
_entity_poly.pdbx_seq_one_letter_code
_entity_poly.pdbx_strand_id
1 'polypeptide(L)'
;MKKMTFVFASLCAAASLQAYAAEPVKPAFQHASMVCKQVQAKAEETLAARKSGHNDREGDKAKLGKQAGEPMFVYAIDVAYESDVNKTGIGQEAYDYCMLHKASS
;
A
#
# COMPACT_ATOMS: atom_id res chain seq x y z
N MET A 1 -61.31 -3.32 -26.19
CA MET A 1 -60.38 -3.81 -25.14
C MET A 1 -59.03 -3.14 -25.31
N LYS A 2 -58.44 -2.70 -24.19
CA LYS A 2 -57.41 -1.67 -24.04
C LYS A 2 -56.04 -2.16 -24.54
N LYS A 3 -55.44 -1.51 -25.56
CA LYS A 3 -54.05 -1.77 -25.97
C LYS A 3 -53.12 -0.82 -25.21
N MET A 4 -52.30 -1.39 -24.34
CA MET A 4 -51.20 -0.73 -23.63
C MET A 4 -50.18 -0.20 -24.63
N THR A 5 -49.89 1.10 -24.57
CA THR A 5 -48.76 1.71 -25.25
C THR A 5 -47.63 1.83 -24.24
N PHE A 6 -46.62 0.97 -24.36
CA PHE A 6 -45.36 1.10 -23.61
C PHE A 6 -44.57 2.27 -24.20
N VAL A 7 -44.39 3.32 -23.42
CA VAL A 7 -43.49 4.43 -23.76
C VAL A 7 -42.07 4.00 -23.39
N PHE A 8 -41.26 3.67 -24.40
CA PHE A 8 -39.81 3.60 -24.27
C PHE A 8 -39.28 5.04 -24.19
N ALA A 9 -39.14 5.57 -22.98
CA ALA A 9 -38.41 6.82 -22.74
C ALA A 9 -36.92 6.51 -22.62
N SER A 10 -36.23 6.67 -23.73
CA SER A 10 -34.78 6.81 -23.79
C SER A 10 -34.34 8.01 -22.94
N LEU A 11 -33.50 7.76 -21.95
CA LEU A 11 -32.57 8.77 -21.45
C LEU A 11 -31.21 8.09 -21.29
N CYS A 12 -30.47 8.12 -22.39
CA CYS A 12 -29.02 7.95 -22.36
C CYS A 12 -28.43 9.10 -21.56
N ALA A 13 -28.32 8.93 -20.24
CA ALA A 13 -27.33 9.68 -19.48
C ALA A 13 -25.99 9.01 -19.76
N ALA A 14 -25.39 9.35 -20.91
CA ALA A 14 -23.98 9.17 -21.12
C ALA A 14 -23.26 10.10 -20.12
N ALA A 15 -23.10 9.62 -18.89
CA ALA A 15 -22.11 10.14 -17.99
C ALA A 15 -20.78 9.88 -18.69
N SER A 16 -20.27 10.90 -19.36
CA SER A 16 -18.89 10.98 -19.81
C SER A 16 -18.01 10.82 -18.58
N LEU A 17 -17.75 9.56 -18.22
CA LEU A 17 -16.52 9.19 -17.55
C LEU A 17 -15.44 9.65 -18.51
N GLN A 18 -14.95 10.86 -18.27
CA GLN A 18 -13.61 11.25 -18.67
C GLN A 18 -12.74 10.15 -18.09
N ALA A 19 -12.44 9.16 -18.93
CA ALA A 19 -11.35 8.26 -18.72
C ALA A 19 -10.15 9.18 -18.68
N TYR A 20 -9.77 9.61 -17.47
CA TYR A 20 -8.43 10.07 -17.21
C TYR A 20 -7.57 8.91 -17.66
N ALA A 21 -7.05 9.03 -18.89
CA ALA A 21 -6.01 8.16 -19.39
C ALA A 21 -4.87 8.34 -18.38
N ALA A 22 -4.81 7.44 -17.41
CA ALA A 22 -3.73 7.39 -16.46
C ALA A 22 -2.46 7.28 -17.32
N GLU A 23 -1.65 8.34 -17.31
CA GLU A 23 -0.39 8.33 -18.03
C GLU A 23 0.38 7.08 -17.60
N PRO A 24 1.02 6.36 -18.53
CA PRO A 24 1.76 5.16 -18.18
C PRO A 24 2.80 5.51 -17.12
N VAL A 25 2.60 4.99 -15.92
CA VAL A 25 3.50 5.18 -14.78
C VAL A 25 4.89 4.75 -15.22
N LYS A 26 5.87 5.65 -15.14
CA LYS A 26 7.25 5.40 -15.59
C LYS A 26 7.76 4.09 -14.96
N PRO A 27 8.50 3.23 -15.69
CA PRO A 27 8.97 1.95 -15.16
C PRO A 27 9.70 2.02 -13.81
N ALA A 28 10.42 3.11 -13.54
CA ALA A 28 11.06 3.37 -12.24
C ALA A 28 10.05 3.46 -11.07
N PHE A 29 8.91 4.12 -11.29
CA PHE A 29 7.83 4.20 -10.30
C PHE A 29 7.15 2.84 -10.06
N GLN A 30 7.06 1.99 -11.08
CA GLN A 30 6.53 0.63 -10.92
C GLN A 30 7.45 -0.24 -10.06
N HIS A 31 8.75 -0.16 -10.29
CA HIS A 31 9.75 -0.86 -9.46
C HIS A 31 9.75 -0.33 -8.02
N ALA A 32 9.76 0.99 -7.83
CA ALA A 32 9.66 1.61 -6.51
C ALA A 32 8.40 1.15 -5.78
N SER A 33 7.23 1.22 -6.43
CA SER A 33 5.98 0.76 -5.80
C SER A 33 5.98 -0.71 -5.44
N MET A 34 6.64 -1.58 -6.21
CA MET A 34 6.75 -2.99 -5.90
C MET A 34 7.55 -3.21 -4.61
N VAL A 35 8.71 -2.58 -4.50
CA VAL A 35 9.55 -2.64 -3.30
C VAL A 35 8.79 -2.05 -2.10
N CYS A 36 8.12 -0.92 -2.27
CA CYS A 36 7.39 -0.27 -1.19
C CYS A 36 6.19 -1.05 -0.68
N LYS A 37 5.54 -1.88 -1.52
CA LYS A 37 4.54 -2.85 -1.05
C LYS A 37 5.13 -3.95 -0.16
N GLN A 38 6.38 -4.36 -0.41
CA GLN A 38 7.06 -5.31 0.48
C GLN A 38 7.44 -4.66 1.81
N VAL A 39 7.83 -3.38 1.80
CA VAL A 39 8.08 -2.58 2.99
C VAL A 39 6.80 -2.42 3.83
N GLN A 40 5.67 -2.12 3.18
CA GLN A 40 4.34 -2.09 3.82
C GLN A 40 4.03 -3.41 4.52
N ALA A 41 4.13 -4.52 3.79
CA ALA A 41 3.85 -5.85 4.32
C ALA A 41 4.76 -6.18 5.51
N LYS A 42 6.04 -5.79 5.45
CA LYS A 42 6.98 -5.99 6.56
C LYS A 42 6.54 -5.27 7.83
N ALA A 43 6.11 -4.01 7.72
CA ALA A 43 5.62 -3.25 8.87
C ALA A 43 4.38 -3.92 9.49
N GLU A 44 3.42 -4.31 8.64
CA GLU A 44 2.18 -4.98 9.06
C GLU A 44 2.45 -6.34 9.74
N GLU A 45 3.32 -7.17 9.15
CA GLU A 45 3.75 -8.45 9.71
C GLU A 45 4.43 -8.29 11.07
N THR A 46 5.35 -7.33 11.20
CA THR A 46 6.05 -7.07 12.46
C THR A 46 5.08 -6.62 13.55
N LEU A 47 4.14 -5.73 13.25
CA LEU A 47 3.14 -5.32 14.25
C LEU A 47 2.16 -6.46 14.58
N ALA A 48 1.77 -7.28 13.61
CA ALA A 48 0.94 -8.46 13.86
C ALA A 48 1.66 -9.43 14.82
N ALA A 49 2.96 -9.67 14.61
CA ALA A 49 3.76 -10.47 15.52
C ALA A 49 3.80 -9.83 16.94
N ARG A 50 4.00 -8.51 17.04
CA ARG A 50 3.97 -7.79 18.31
C ARG A 50 2.63 -7.90 19.04
N LYS A 51 1.51 -7.82 18.30
CA LYS A 51 0.16 -8.04 18.83
C LYS A 51 -0.01 -9.44 19.43
N SER A 52 0.70 -10.44 18.91
CA SER A 52 0.76 -11.80 19.47
C SER A 52 1.80 -11.99 20.59
N GLY A 53 2.45 -10.92 21.06
CA GLY A 53 3.41 -10.97 22.17
C GLY A 53 4.88 -11.16 21.76
N HIS A 54 5.18 -11.13 20.46
CA HIS A 54 6.57 -11.13 19.97
C HIS A 54 7.25 -9.79 20.30
N ASN A 55 8.48 -9.84 20.80
CA ASN A 55 9.24 -8.63 21.15
C ASN A 55 10.75 -8.83 20.96
N ASP A 56 11.17 -9.04 19.72
CA ASP A 56 12.58 -9.24 19.35
C ASP A 56 12.94 -8.38 18.13
N ARG A 57 13.12 -7.07 18.38
CA ARG A 57 13.42 -6.07 17.33
C ARG A 57 14.69 -6.42 16.57
N GLU A 58 15.75 -6.76 17.29
CA GLU A 58 17.05 -7.03 16.70
C GLU A 58 17.06 -8.36 15.94
N GLY A 59 16.36 -9.39 16.44
CA GLY A 59 16.17 -10.63 15.70
C GLY A 59 15.34 -10.44 14.43
N ASP A 60 14.33 -9.58 14.43
CA ASP A 60 13.57 -9.26 13.22
C ASP A 60 14.41 -8.52 12.19
N LYS A 61 15.27 -7.58 12.62
CA LYS A 61 16.24 -6.92 11.74
C LYS A 61 17.26 -7.89 11.17
N ALA A 62 17.78 -8.81 11.99
CA ALA A 62 18.74 -9.82 11.54
C ALA A 62 18.14 -10.74 10.46
N LYS A 63 16.83 -11.05 10.54
CA LYS A 63 16.12 -11.87 9.55
C LYS A 63 15.92 -11.18 8.19
N LEU A 64 16.13 -9.87 8.07
CA LEU A 64 16.05 -9.18 6.78
C LEU A 64 17.11 -9.69 5.77
N GLY A 65 18.25 -10.18 6.25
CA GLY A 65 19.33 -10.68 5.39
C GLY A 65 19.73 -9.65 4.33
N LYS A 66 19.60 -9.99 3.04
CA LYS A 66 19.94 -9.09 1.93
C LYS A 66 19.05 -7.83 1.88
N GLN A 67 17.84 -7.88 2.41
CA GLN A 67 16.93 -6.73 2.46
C GLN A 67 17.41 -5.66 3.45
N ALA A 68 18.35 -5.99 4.36
CA ALA A 68 18.93 -4.99 5.27
C ALA A 68 19.75 -3.91 4.54
N GLY A 69 20.19 -4.18 3.30
CA GLY A 69 20.83 -3.17 2.44
C GLY A 69 19.86 -2.09 1.94
N GLU A 70 18.55 -2.30 2.12
CA GLU A 70 17.50 -1.36 1.76
C GLU A 70 16.93 -0.74 3.06
N PRO A 71 17.30 0.52 3.40
CA PRO A 71 17.00 1.11 4.73
C PRO A 71 15.50 1.19 5.04
N MET A 72 14.66 1.16 4.01
CA MET A 72 13.20 1.20 4.16
C MET A 72 12.65 -0.06 4.86
N PHE A 73 13.29 -1.22 4.69
CA PHE A 73 12.89 -2.44 5.41
C PHE A 73 13.27 -2.40 6.89
N VAL A 74 14.40 -1.77 7.21
CA VAL A 74 14.78 -1.52 8.61
C VAL A 74 13.79 -0.54 9.24
N TYR A 75 13.44 0.52 8.52
CA TYR A 75 12.41 1.48 8.95
C TYR A 75 11.06 0.81 9.20
N ALA A 76 10.61 -0.11 8.34
CA ALA A 76 9.37 -0.85 8.54
C ALA A 76 9.31 -1.60 9.87
N ILE A 77 10.43 -2.19 10.28
CA ILE A 77 10.56 -2.86 11.59
C ILE A 77 10.57 -1.80 12.71
N ASP A 78 11.37 -0.75 12.56
CA ASP A 78 11.51 0.30 13.56
C ASP A 78 10.17 0.99 13.87
N VAL A 79 9.43 1.42 12.85
CA VAL A 79 8.10 2.03 13.04
C VAL A 79 7.12 1.05 13.69
N ALA A 80 7.21 -0.24 13.35
CA ALA A 80 6.36 -1.25 13.96
C ALA A 80 6.69 -1.48 15.43
N TYR A 81 7.93 -1.29 15.90
CA TYR A 81 8.34 -1.41 17.31
C TYR A 81 8.14 -0.14 18.12
N GLU A 82 8.33 1.03 17.51
CA GLU A 82 8.20 2.34 18.15
C GLU A 82 6.75 2.79 18.26
N SER A 83 5.86 2.22 17.45
CA SER A 83 4.43 2.46 17.53
C SER A 83 3.76 1.72 18.68
N ASP A 84 2.62 2.25 19.14
CA ASP A 84 1.68 1.52 19.98
C ASP A 84 1.26 0.21 19.29
N VAL A 85 1.15 -0.87 20.06
CA VAL A 85 0.79 -2.20 19.53
C VAL A 85 -0.60 -2.21 18.87
N ASN A 86 -1.48 -1.28 19.23
CA ASN A 86 -2.82 -1.11 18.66
C ASN A 86 -2.87 -0.06 17.54
N LYS A 87 -1.75 0.58 17.19
CA LYS A 87 -1.72 1.56 16.09
C LYS A 87 -2.18 0.90 14.79
N THR A 88 -2.93 1.66 14.01
CA THR A 88 -3.40 1.29 12.67
C THR A 88 -2.65 2.10 11.62
N GLY A 89 -2.63 1.63 10.36
CA GLY A 89 -2.07 2.39 9.24
C GLY A 89 -0.53 2.42 9.15
N ILE A 90 0.20 1.69 10.01
CA ILE A 90 1.67 1.66 9.96
C ILE A 90 2.23 1.13 8.62
N GLY A 91 1.48 0.26 7.94
CA GLY A 91 1.85 -0.26 6.63
C GLY A 91 1.84 0.84 5.57
N GLN A 92 0.83 1.72 5.61
CA GLN A 92 0.75 2.88 4.73
C GLN A 92 1.85 3.90 5.06
N GLU A 93 2.13 4.14 6.34
CA GLU A 93 3.22 5.03 6.76
C GLU A 93 4.58 4.55 6.23
N ALA A 94 4.86 3.24 6.33
CA ALA A 94 6.06 2.63 5.78
C ALA A 94 6.10 2.65 4.25
N TYR A 95 4.96 2.48 3.58
CA TYR A 95 4.83 2.62 2.13
C TYR A 95 5.15 4.04 1.66
N ASP A 96 4.54 5.05 2.29
CA ASP A 96 4.70 6.45 1.92
C ASP A 96 6.15 6.90 2.15
N TYR A 97 6.74 6.52 3.29
CA TYR A 97 8.17 6.72 3.56
C TYR A 97 9.02 6.07 2.46
N CYS A 98 8.74 4.81 2.10
CA CYS A 98 9.38 4.11 1.00
C CYS A 98 9.30 4.86 -0.33
N MET A 99 8.10 5.26 -0.73
CA MET A 99 7.88 5.95 -2.00
C MET A 99 8.62 7.27 -2.06
N LEU A 100 8.67 8.05 -0.97
CA LEU A 100 9.42 9.31 -0.91
C LEU A 100 10.91 9.13 -1.22
N HIS A 101 11.53 8.05 -0.75
CA HIS A 101 12.97 7.84 -0.95
C HIS A 101 13.29 7.08 -2.23
N LYS A 102 12.45 6.12 -2.63
CA LYS A 102 12.66 5.31 -3.84
C LYS A 102 12.21 5.99 -5.13
N ALA A 103 11.17 6.83 -5.10
CA ALA A 103 10.76 7.59 -6.28
C ALA A 103 11.71 8.76 -6.58
N SER A 104 12.52 9.17 -5.60
CA SER A 104 13.55 10.21 -5.72
C SER A 104 14.92 9.68 -6.15
N SER A 105 15.07 8.35 -6.29
CA SER A 105 16.33 7.66 -6.63
C SER A 105 16.39 7.24 -8.10
#